data_AF-A0A6A6TWV6-F1
#
_entry.id   AF-A0A6A6TWV6-F1
#
_cell.length_a   1.000
_cell.length_b   1.000
_cell.length_c   1.000
_cell.angle_alpha   90.00
_cell.angle_beta   90.00
_cell.angle_gamma   90.00
#
_symmetry.space_group_name_H-M   'P 1'
#
loop_
_entity.id
_entity.type
_entity.pdbx_description
1 polymer ?
#
loop_
_entity_poly.entity_id
_entity_poly.type
_entity_poly.pdbx_seq_one_letter_code
_entity_poly.pdbx_strand_id
1 'polypeptide(L)'
;MPESSSPFAALRGHDVVQMIESCPDLGIALHRFESERAARFCNNHKDVELAAQSTWRLHAAVVHLMLQPLVKVFTRACTVASAALCTNLPNELELAYRGEARDSFVWLNCFMAEELEWCTTIGCPTCYAVNVLSSESTVRAIMTAAVLSNANHSTEEAPNFVPVLNALETAISTDPFWSPMHYPHLLGPSEKVADGLLDLKQQCVELAILVTTPPGSTKAEVAPSIDPASSYAIDGISPLLLRRPPASLIPLRPSPFAIRQIQLQEEEQHALTELLSQWLDHQQALDGPRDSLRLITSGQRRGKAQRD
;
A
#
# COMPACT_ATOMS: atom_id res chain seq x y z
N MET A 1 -3.71 21.12 10.66
CA MET A 1 -3.47 21.07 9.20
C MET A 1 -4.79 20.76 8.53
N PRO A 2 -5.25 21.59 7.58
CA PRO A 2 -6.49 21.34 6.85
C PRO A 2 -6.31 20.16 5.89
N GLU A 3 -7.40 19.47 5.56
CA GLU A 3 -7.40 18.38 4.57
C GLU A 3 -6.97 18.85 3.17
N SER A 4 -7.16 20.13 2.85
CA SER A 4 -6.74 20.76 1.60
C SER A 4 -5.22 20.78 1.40
N SER A 5 -4.45 20.50 2.45
CA SER A 5 -2.98 20.34 2.36
C SER A 5 -2.55 18.92 2.01
N SER A 6 -3.48 17.99 1.82
CA SER A 6 -3.16 16.63 1.35
C SER A 6 -2.81 16.64 -0.15
N PRO A 7 -1.79 15.86 -0.58
CA PRO A 7 -1.57 15.59 -2.00
C PRO A 7 -2.77 14.96 -2.71
N PHE A 8 -3.72 14.44 -1.95
CA PHE A 8 -4.93 13.80 -2.45
C PHE A 8 -6.19 14.64 -2.18
N ALA A 9 -6.06 15.92 -1.83
CA ALA A 9 -7.22 16.78 -1.56
C ALA A 9 -8.17 16.92 -2.76
N ALA A 10 -7.68 16.71 -3.99
CA ALA A 10 -8.49 16.71 -5.20
C ALA A 10 -9.20 15.37 -5.47
N LEU A 11 -8.94 14.32 -4.68
CA LEU A 11 -9.63 13.03 -4.77
C LEU A 11 -11.06 13.20 -4.21
N ARG A 12 -12.07 13.01 -5.07
CA ARG A 12 -13.47 13.23 -4.71
C ARG A 12 -14.10 11.94 -4.23
N GLY A 13 -15.21 12.03 -3.51
CA GLY A 13 -15.96 10.86 -3.03
C GLY A 13 -16.31 9.86 -4.14
N HIS A 14 -16.72 10.35 -5.33
CA HIS A 14 -17.02 9.48 -6.48
C HIS A 14 -15.80 8.68 -6.98
N ASP A 15 -14.59 9.23 -6.85
CA ASP A 15 -13.35 8.54 -7.26
C ASP A 15 -13.10 7.35 -6.32
N VAL A 16 -13.27 7.57 -5.02
CA VAL A 16 -13.13 6.53 -3.99
C VAL A 16 -14.20 5.45 -4.15
N VAL A 17 -15.44 5.83 -4.46
CA VAL A 17 -16.50 4.87 -4.77
C VAL A 17 -16.14 4.02 -5.99
N GLN A 18 -15.66 4.65 -7.07
CA GLN A 18 -15.22 3.92 -8.27
C GLN A 18 -14.07 2.95 -7.95
N MET A 19 -13.12 3.37 -7.10
CA MET A 19 -12.04 2.49 -6.63
C MET A 19 -12.59 1.28 -5.85
N ILE A 20 -13.56 1.48 -4.97
CA ILE A 20 -14.18 0.39 -4.18
C ILE A 20 -15.02 -0.53 -5.08
N GLU A 21 -15.76 0.02 -6.03
CA GLU A 21 -16.53 -0.75 -7.01
C GLU A 21 -15.63 -1.64 -7.88
N SER A 22 -14.41 -1.21 -8.17
CA SER A 22 -13.42 -2.02 -8.91
C SER A 22 -12.90 -3.23 -8.12
N CYS A 23 -12.95 -3.19 -6.79
CA CYS A 23 -12.49 -4.28 -5.92
C CYS A 23 -13.16 -4.14 -4.54
N PRO A 24 -14.23 -4.90 -4.24
CA PRO A 24 -14.96 -4.77 -2.97
C PRO A 24 -14.09 -4.97 -1.72
N ASP A 25 -13.06 -5.82 -1.83
CA ASP A 25 -12.07 -6.05 -0.76
C ASP A 25 -11.28 -4.76 -0.41
N LEU A 26 -11.19 -3.81 -1.34
CA LEU A 26 -10.61 -2.49 -1.08
C LEU A 26 -11.40 -1.75 0.01
N GLY A 27 -12.74 -1.79 -0.04
CA GLY A 27 -13.58 -1.14 0.97
C GLY A 27 -13.34 -1.72 2.36
N ILE A 28 -13.21 -3.05 2.46
CA ILE A 28 -12.88 -3.75 3.71
C ILE A 28 -11.49 -3.34 4.22
N ALA A 29 -10.50 -3.26 3.33
CA ALA A 29 -9.15 -2.85 3.66
C ALA A 29 -9.10 -1.40 4.16
N LEU A 30 -9.75 -0.47 3.46
CA LEU A 30 -9.84 0.95 3.83
C LEU A 30 -10.52 1.13 5.19
N HIS A 31 -11.66 0.46 5.42
CA HIS A 31 -12.36 0.51 6.70
C HIS A 31 -11.49 -0.03 7.85
N ARG A 32 -10.70 -1.09 7.61
CA ARG A 32 -9.75 -1.62 8.62
C ARG A 32 -8.65 -0.60 8.96
N PHE A 33 -8.17 0.16 7.99
CA PHE A 33 -7.19 1.23 8.22
C PHE A 33 -7.78 2.42 8.98
N GLU A 34 -9.06 2.71 8.75
CA GLU A 34 -9.78 3.82 9.39
C GLU A 34 -10.14 3.54 10.85
N SER A 35 -10.53 2.30 11.20
CA SER A 35 -11.07 1.88 12.50
C SER A 35 -10.06 1.81 13.67
N GLU A 36 -9.34 2.91 13.91
CA GLU A 36 -8.80 3.31 15.23
C GLU A 36 -7.52 2.66 15.80
N ARG A 37 -6.77 1.79 15.10
CA ARG A 37 -5.48 1.28 15.64
C ARG A 37 -4.28 1.24 14.71
N ALA A 38 -4.44 1.44 13.41
CA ALA A 38 -3.33 1.31 12.48
C ALA A 38 -2.38 2.51 12.49
N ALA A 39 -2.87 3.73 12.70
CA ALA A 39 -2.08 4.95 12.51
C ALA A 39 -2.46 6.06 13.50
N ARG A 40 -1.54 6.38 14.43
CA ARG A 40 -1.71 7.46 15.41
C ARG A 40 -1.16 8.76 14.86
N PHE A 41 -1.89 9.86 15.01
CA PHE A 41 -1.35 11.17 14.73
C PHE A 41 -0.18 11.49 15.68
N CYS A 42 0.90 12.05 15.14
CA CYS A 42 2.04 12.49 15.95
C CYS A 42 1.70 13.76 16.72
N ASN A 43 2.54 14.17 17.67
CA ASN A 43 2.31 15.38 18.48
C ASN A 43 2.12 16.67 17.65
N ASN A 44 2.70 16.74 16.46
CA ASN A 44 2.56 17.89 15.55
C ASN A 44 1.21 17.90 14.82
N HIS A 45 0.52 16.76 14.79
CA HIS A 45 -0.76 16.57 14.09
C HIS A 45 -1.87 16.06 15.02
N LYS A 46 -1.65 16.07 16.34
CA LYS A 46 -2.63 15.62 17.34
C LYS A 46 -3.89 16.49 17.35
N ASP A 47 -3.72 17.77 17.02
CA ASP A 47 -4.79 18.79 16.99
C ASP A 47 -5.36 18.97 15.57
N VAL A 48 -5.14 18.00 14.68
CA VAL A 48 -5.88 17.94 13.41
C VAL A 48 -7.35 17.79 13.74
N GLU A 49 -8.17 18.65 13.14
CA GLU A 49 -9.61 18.66 13.30
C GLU A 49 -10.21 17.27 13.06
N LEU A 50 -11.13 16.85 13.93
CA LEU A 50 -11.71 15.51 13.92
C LEU A 50 -12.30 15.13 12.55
N ALA A 51 -12.97 16.09 11.89
CA ALA A 51 -13.53 15.89 10.55
C ALA A 51 -12.45 15.63 9.48
N ALA A 52 -11.29 16.30 9.56
CA ALA A 52 -10.17 16.07 8.66
C ALA A 52 -9.41 14.77 8.97
N GLN A 53 -9.52 14.22 10.18
CA GLN A 53 -8.75 13.03 10.56
C GLN A 53 -9.16 11.78 9.78
N SER A 54 -10.45 11.60 9.48
CA SER A 54 -10.93 10.49 8.63
C SER A 54 -10.35 10.61 7.22
N THR A 55 -10.41 11.81 6.62
CA THR A 55 -9.80 12.11 5.31
C THR A 55 -8.30 11.78 5.30
N TRP A 56 -7.54 12.20 6.31
CA TRP A 56 -6.10 11.88 6.39
C TRP A 56 -5.83 10.38 6.56
N ARG A 57 -6.64 9.66 7.34
CA ARG A 57 -6.52 8.21 7.47
C ARG A 57 -6.84 7.50 6.16
N LEU A 58 -7.88 7.94 5.44
CA LEU A 58 -8.24 7.43 4.13
C LEU A 58 -7.11 7.62 3.12
N HIS A 59 -6.55 8.82 3.01
CA HIS A 59 -5.43 9.09 2.14
C HIS A 59 -4.21 8.23 2.47
N ALA A 60 -3.87 8.10 3.75
CA ALA A 60 -2.76 7.23 4.17
C ALA A 60 -3.03 5.76 3.84
N ALA A 61 -4.26 5.30 4.00
CA ALA A 61 -4.67 3.94 3.64
C ALA A 61 -4.54 3.70 2.13
N VAL A 62 -5.01 4.62 1.29
CA VAL A 62 -4.88 4.55 -0.17
C VAL A 62 -3.40 4.46 -0.56
N VAL A 63 -2.55 5.36 -0.06
CA VAL A 63 -1.10 5.35 -0.32
C VAL A 63 -0.49 4.01 0.08
N HIS A 64 -0.80 3.54 1.28
CA HIS A 64 -0.23 2.29 1.77
C HIS A 64 -0.63 1.11 0.88
N LEU A 65 -1.92 1.01 0.54
CA LEU A 65 -2.44 -0.05 -0.34
C LEU A 65 -1.84 0.00 -1.75
N MET A 66 -1.52 1.18 -2.26
CA MET A 66 -0.80 1.35 -3.53
C MET A 66 0.66 0.88 -3.46
N LEU A 67 1.34 1.10 -2.33
CA LEU A 67 2.73 0.69 -2.13
C LEU A 67 2.89 -0.83 -1.89
N GLN A 68 1.87 -1.49 -1.31
CA GLN A 68 1.93 -2.92 -1.00
C GLN A 68 2.25 -3.83 -2.21
N PRO A 69 1.63 -3.66 -3.40
CA PRO A 69 2.02 -4.39 -4.61
C PRO A 69 3.49 -4.25 -4.97
N LEU A 70 4.09 -3.05 -4.84
CA LEU A 70 5.49 -2.82 -5.16
C LEU A 70 6.41 -3.60 -4.20
N VAL A 71 6.11 -3.57 -2.90
CA VAL A 71 6.84 -4.35 -1.89
C VAL A 71 6.74 -5.85 -2.16
N LYS A 72 5.55 -6.34 -2.52
CA LYS A 72 5.32 -7.76 -2.84
C LYS A 72 6.11 -8.21 -4.07
N VAL A 73 6.09 -7.42 -5.15
CA VAL A 73 6.87 -7.70 -6.37
C VAL A 73 8.37 -7.73 -6.05
N PHE A 74 8.87 -6.72 -5.34
CA PHE A 74 10.28 -6.66 -4.93
C PHE A 74 10.70 -7.87 -4.09
N THR A 75 9.93 -8.18 -3.04
CA THR A 75 10.21 -9.32 -2.15
C THR A 75 10.23 -10.65 -2.91
N ARG A 76 9.25 -10.85 -3.80
CA ARG A 76 9.19 -12.04 -4.64
C ARG A 76 10.38 -12.12 -5.59
N ALA A 77 10.74 -11.01 -6.22
CA ALA A 77 11.89 -10.93 -7.10
C ALA A 77 13.18 -11.30 -6.37
N CYS A 78 13.46 -10.65 -5.24
CA CYS A 78 14.62 -10.98 -4.42
C CYS A 78 14.66 -12.47 -4.03
N THR A 79 13.53 -13.04 -3.61
CA THR A 79 13.45 -14.46 -3.22
C THR A 79 13.78 -15.40 -4.39
N VAL A 80 13.20 -15.16 -5.56
CA VAL A 80 13.39 -16.02 -6.73
C VAL A 80 14.79 -15.86 -7.32
N ALA A 81 15.29 -14.62 -7.44
CA ALA A 81 16.66 -14.35 -7.88
C ALA A 81 17.69 -14.99 -6.96
N SER A 82 17.49 -14.88 -5.64
CA SER A 82 18.42 -15.47 -4.66
C SER A 82 18.46 -16.99 -4.78
N ALA A 83 17.30 -17.62 -5.02
CA ALA A 83 17.22 -19.06 -5.24
C ALA A 83 17.84 -19.49 -6.58
N ALA A 84 17.66 -18.71 -7.65
CA ALA A 84 18.20 -19.02 -8.97
C ALA A 84 19.72 -18.83 -9.06
N LEU A 85 20.26 -17.82 -8.38
CA LEU A 85 21.68 -17.47 -8.42
C LEU A 85 22.48 -18.04 -7.24
N CYS A 86 21.80 -18.63 -6.24
CA CYS A 86 22.42 -19.10 -5.00
C CYS A 86 23.24 -18.03 -4.25
N THR A 87 22.80 -16.77 -4.31
CA THR A 87 23.41 -15.61 -3.64
C THR A 87 22.33 -14.79 -2.95
N ASN A 88 22.68 -14.07 -1.88
CA ASN A 88 21.80 -13.08 -1.25
C ASN A 88 22.38 -11.66 -1.36
N LEU A 89 23.41 -11.46 -2.18
CA LEU A 89 24.03 -10.16 -2.38
C LEU A 89 23.11 -9.28 -3.23
N PRO A 90 22.54 -8.18 -2.70
CA PRO A 90 21.49 -7.42 -3.39
C PRO A 90 21.91 -6.92 -4.78
N ASN A 91 23.17 -6.53 -4.92
CA ASN A 91 23.74 -6.01 -6.16
C ASN A 91 23.97 -7.10 -7.23
N GLU A 92 23.90 -8.38 -6.88
CA GLU A 92 24.03 -9.50 -7.82
C GLU A 92 22.68 -10.03 -8.27
N LEU A 93 21.60 -9.76 -7.52
CA LEU A 93 20.27 -10.29 -7.81
C LEU A 93 19.69 -9.77 -9.12
N GLU A 94 20.11 -8.59 -9.58
CA GLU A 94 19.72 -8.04 -10.88
C GLU A 94 20.13 -8.93 -12.07
N LEU A 95 21.16 -9.78 -11.90
CA LEU A 95 21.67 -10.67 -12.94
C LEU A 95 20.70 -11.79 -13.29
N ALA A 96 19.69 -12.04 -12.44
CA ALA A 96 18.62 -13.00 -12.73
C ALA A 96 17.64 -12.48 -13.79
N TYR A 97 17.62 -11.17 -14.04
CA TYR A 97 16.63 -10.50 -14.88
C TYR A 97 17.26 -9.89 -16.13
N ARG A 98 16.43 -9.63 -17.14
CA ARG A 98 16.85 -9.06 -18.44
C ARG A 98 15.88 -8.01 -18.95
N GLY A 99 16.38 -7.12 -19.81
CA GLY A 99 15.59 -6.06 -20.43
C GLY A 99 14.99 -5.12 -19.39
N GLU A 100 13.78 -4.65 -19.66
CA GLU A 100 13.05 -3.71 -18.79
C GLU A 100 12.78 -4.30 -17.39
N ALA A 101 12.63 -5.63 -17.25
CA ALA A 101 12.53 -6.26 -15.94
C ALA A 101 13.76 -6.02 -15.06
N ARG A 102 14.97 -6.03 -15.64
CA ARG A 102 16.21 -5.75 -14.89
C ARG A 102 16.22 -4.30 -14.44
N ASP A 103 15.91 -3.37 -15.33
CA ASP A 103 15.91 -1.94 -15.01
C ASP A 103 14.88 -1.60 -13.94
N SER A 104 13.69 -2.19 -14.00
CA SER A 104 12.66 -2.05 -12.95
C SER A 104 13.06 -2.73 -11.63
N PHE A 105 13.77 -3.86 -11.67
CA PHE A 105 14.33 -4.47 -10.46
C PHE A 105 15.37 -3.55 -9.80
N VAL A 106 16.28 -2.97 -10.58
CA VAL A 106 17.30 -2.02 -10.08
C VAL A 106 16.63 -0.79 -9.48
N TRP A 107 15.62 -0.23 -10.15
CA TRP A 107 14.86 0.89 -9.61
C TRP A 107 14.19 0.53 -8.28
N LEU A 108 13.51 -0.63 -8.19
CA LEU A 108 12.92 -1.10 -6.93
C LEU A 108 13.97 -1.31 -5.85
N ASN A 109 15.12 -1.89 -6.18
CA ASN A 109 16.20 -2.13 -5.22
C ASN A 109 16.73 -0.81 -4.64
N CYS A 110 16.95 0.20 -5.48
CA CYS A 110 17.34 1.54 -5.04
C CYS A 110 16.24 2.20 -4.19
N PHE A 111 14.99 2.18 -4.68
CA PHE A 111 13.86 2.78 -3.97
C PHE A 111 13.63 2.14 -2.60
N MET A 112 13.62 0.81 -2.52
CA MET A 112 13.41 0.08 -1.28
C MET A 112 14.60 0.21 -0.32
N ALA A 113 15.82 0.45 -0.80
CA ALA A 113 16.94 0.75 0.08
C ALA A 113 16.74 2.05 0.89
N GLU A 114 15.96 3.00 0.36
CA GLU A 114 15.71 4.30 0.99
C GLU A 114 14.33 4.38 1.67
N GLU A 115 13.29 3.81 1.07
CA GLU A 115 11.88 4.09 1.40
C GLU A 115 11.11 2.88 1.97
N LEU A 116 11.78 1.74 2.26
CA LEU A 116 11.11 0.52 2.73
C LEU A 116 10.28 0.72 4.00
N GLU A 117 10.77 1.54 4.95
CA GLU A 117 10.02 1.85 6.17
C GLU A 117 8.71 2.57 5.84
N TRP A 118 8.75 3.54 4.93
CA TRP A 118 7.57 4.23 4.45
C TRP A 118 6.62 3.29 3.69
N CYS A 119 7.11 2.35 2.89
CA CYS A 119 6.23 1.42 2.19
C CYS A 119 5.51 0.42 3.11
N THR A 120 6.12 0.05 4.24
CA THR A 120 5.64 -1.06 5.09
C THR A 120 4.90 -0.60 6.34
N THR A 121 5.20 0.60 6.85
CA THR A 121 4.69 1.05 8.14
C THR A 121 3.94 2.37 8.01
N ILE A 122 2.66 2.38 8.40
CA ILE A 122 1.90 3.62 8.50
C ILE A 122 2.20 4.28 9.84
N GLY A 123 2.92 5.40 9.79
CA GLY A 123 3.15 6.29 10.94
C GLY A 123 1.96 7.24 11.16
N CYS A 124 2.25 8.53 11.34
CA CYS A 124 1.20 9.55 11.38
C CYS A 124 0.54 9.67 9.99
N PRO A 125 -0.80 9.56 9.85
CA PRO A 125 -1.48 9.61 8.56
C PRO A 125 -1.14 10.87 7.74
N THR A 126 -1.08 12.03 8.39
CA THR A 126 -0.71 13.29 7.74
C THR A 126 0.71 13.28 7.22
N CYS A 127 1.70 12.89 8.04
CA CYS A 127 3.09 12.81 7.60
C CYS A 127 3.24 11.80 6.45
N TYR A 128 2.54 10.66 6.56
CA TYR A 128 2.60 9.57 5.62
C TYR A 128 2.09 9.97 4.23
N ALA A 129 0.92 10.62 4.18
CA ALA A 129 0.34 11.11 2.94
C ALA A 129 1.15 12.28 2.35
N VAL A 130 1.62 13.23 3.18
CA VAL A 130 2.46 14.34 2.71
C VAL A 130 3.80 13.86 2.16
N ASN A 131 4.36 12.75 2.67
CA ASN A 131 5.61 12.19 2.17
C ASN A 131 5.55 11.83 0.68
N VAL A 132 4.36 11.64 0.10
CA VAL A 132 4.23 11.37 -1.33
C VAL A 132 4.90 12.45 -2.18
N LEU A 133 4.78 13.72 -1.81
CA LEU A 133 5.38 14.85 -2.54
C LEU A 133 6.77 15.24 -2.02
N SER A 134 7.41 14.44 -1.15
CA SER A 134 8.68 14.81 -0.54
C SER A 134 9.89 14.70 -1.49
N SER A 135 9.80 13.83 -2.49
CA SER A 135 10.88 13.56 -3.44
C SER A 135 10.33 13.07 -4.78
N GLU A 136 11.21 13.04 -5.80
CA GLU A 136 10.85 12.50 -7.11
C GLU A 136 10.53 11.00 -7.04
N SER A 137 11.30 10.26 -6.24
CA SER A 137 11.16 8.81 -6.11
C SER A 137 9.83 8.41 -5.47
N THR A 138 9.39 9.13 -4.44
CA THR A 138 8.08 8.89 -3.79
C THR A 138 6.92 9.21 -4.72
N VAL A 139 6.99 10.31 -5.48
CA VAL A 139 5.96 10.65 -6.47
C VAL A 139 5.88 9.60 -7.55
N ARG A 140 7.03 9.22 -8.14
CA ARG A 140 7.11 8.19 -9.17
C ARG A 140 6.62 6.84 -8.67
N ALA A 141 6.91 6.46 -7.43
CA ALA A 141 6.41 5.22 -6.85
C ALA A 141 4.88 5.18 -6.80
N ILE A 142 4.21 6.28 -6.39
CA ILE A 142 2.74 6.34 -6.38
C ILE A 142 2.17 6.36 -7.81
N MET A 143 2.79 7.09 -8.74
CA MET A 143 2.38 7.07 -10.15
C MET A 143 2.52 5.67 -10.76
N THR A 144 3.67 5.02 -10.58
CA THR A 144 3.91 3.65 -11.03
C THR A 144 2.89 2.69 -10.42
N ALA A 145 2.59 2.79 -9.13
CA ALA A 145 1.58 1.96 -8.49
C ALA A 145 0.17 2.16 -9.09
N ALA A 146 -0.22 3.41 -9.36
CA ALA A 146 -1.49 3.72 -10.01
C ALA A 146 -1.56 3.15 -11.43
N VAL A 147 -0.52 3.33 -12.25
CA VAL A 147 -0.45 2.79 -13.61
C VAL A 147 -0.49 1.26 -13.58
N LEU A 148 0.30 0.64 -12.70
CA LEU A 148 0.36 -0.82 -12.53
C LEU A 148 -1.00 -1.39 -12.10
N SER A 149 -1.76 -0.65 -11.28
CA SER A 149 -3.10 -1.07 -10.84
C SER A 149 -4.09 -1.19 -12.00
N ASN A 150 -4.01 -0.29 -12.99
CA ASN A 150 -4.84 -0.33 -14.19
C ASN A 150 -4.56 -1.56 -15.04
N ALA A 151 -3.28 -1.90 -15.21
CA ALA A 151 -2.88 -3.09 -15.95
C ALA A 151 -3.39 -4.38 -15.27
N ASN A 152 -3.22 -4.49 -13.95
CA ASN A 152 -3.67 -5.68 -13.21
C ASN A 152 -5.21 -5.77 -13.11
N HIS A 153 -5.95 -4.66 -13.04
CA HIS A 153 -7.42 -4.67 -13.02
C HIS A 153 -8.03 -5.40 -14.22
N SER A 154 -7.36 -5.38 -15.37
CA SER A 154 -7.84 -6.10 -16.56
C SER A 154 -7.69 -7.63 -16.48
N THR A 155 -6.89 -8.13 -15.53
CA THR A 155 -6.48 -9.54 -15.44
C THR A 155 -6.76 -10.17 -14.07
N GLU A 156 -6.88 -9.36 -13.02
CA GLU A 156 -7.05 -9.75 -11.61
C GLU A 156 -8.14 -8.84 -11.00
N GLU A 157 -8.87 -9.33 -9.97
CA GLU A 157 -9.79 -8.50 -9.15
C GLU A 157 -8.99 -7.54 -8.26
N ALA A 158 -8.20 -6.66 -8.89
CA ALA A 158 -7.31 -5.71 -8.24
C ALA A 158 -7.92 -4.30 -8.22
N PRO A 159 -7.71 -3.52 -7.15
CA PRO A 159 -8.22 -2.16 -7.06
C PRO A 159 -7.61 -1.27 -8.14
N ASN A 160 -8.46 -0.50 -8.84
CA ASN A 160 -8.04 0.48 -9.82
C ASN A 160 -7.76 1.83 -9.14
N PHE A 161 -6.49 2.23 -9.06
CA PHE A 161 -6.04 3.48 -8.46
C PHE A 161 -5.82 4.62 -9.47
N VAL A 162 -6.25 4.49 -10.73
CA VAL A 162 -6.11 5.56 -11.74
C VAL A 162 -6.65 6.92 -11.29
N PRO A 163 -7.78 7.03 -10.56
CA PRO A 163 -8.27 8.33 -10.10
C PRO A 163 -7.27 9.11 -9.23
N VAL A 164 -6.33 8.41 -8.58
CA VAL A 164 -5.25 9.02 -7.79
C VAL A 164 -4.31 9.87 -8.65
N LEU A 165 -4.12 9.53 -9.93
CA LEU A 165 -3.26 10.28 -10.84
C LEU A 165 -3.76 11.73 -11.04
N ASN A 166 -5.07 11.92 -11.17
CA ASN A 166 -5.67 13.26 -11.31
C ASN A 166 -5.45 14.11 -10.05
N ALA A 167 -5.53 13.48 -8.87
CA ALA A 167 -5.28 14.15 -7.62
C ALA A 167 -3.80 14.57 -7.50
N LEU A 168 -2.87 13.69 -7.89
CA LEU A 168 -1.44 14.00 -7.94
C LEU A 168 -1.09 15.08 -8.96
N GLU A 169 -1.70 15.09 -10.15
CA GLU A 169 -1.49 16.14 -11.15
C GLU A 169 -1.85 17.51 -10.58
N THR A 170 -2.99 17.59 -9.91
CA THR A 170 -3.44 18.82 -9.25
C THR A 170 -2.48 19.23 -8.14
N ALA A 171 -2.04 18.28 -7.31
CA ALA A 171 -1.14 18.57 -6.21
C ALA A 171 0.24 19.03 -6.69
N ILE A 172 0.84 18.35 -7.68
CA ILE A 172 2.13 18.71 -8.27
C ILE A 172 2.06 20.06 -8.98
N SER A 173 0.94 20.38 -9.64
CA SER A 173 0.78 21.65 -10.35
C SER A 173 0.55 22.85 -9.43
N THR A 174 0.08 22.62 -8.21
CA THR A 174 -0.24 23.67 -7.23
C THR A 174 0.79 23.79 -6.12
N ASP A 175 1.67 22.81 -5.97
CA ASP A 175 2.73 22.81 -4.97
C ASP A 175 3.82 23.86 -5.31
N PRO A 176 4.31 24.65 -4.35
CA PRO A 176 5.33 25.67 -4.62
C PRO A 176 6.71 25.13 -5.00
N PHE A 177 7.05 23.91 -4.56
CA PHE A 177 8.31 23.24 -4.86
C PHE A 177 8.25 22.57 -6.24
N TRP A 178 7.15 21.88 -6.54
CA TRP A 178 6.94 21.24 -7.83
C TRP A 178 6.40 22.21 -8.88
N SER A 179 7.05 22.35 -10.03
CA SER A 179 6.48 23.18 -11.12
C SER A 179 5.43 22.39 -11.91
N PRO A 180 4.39 23.05 -12.47
CA PRO A 180 3.36 22.39 -13.28
C PRO A 180 3.89 21.55 -14.45
N MET A 181 5.08 21.89 -14.96
CA MET A 181 5.71 21.14 -16.05
C MET A 181 6.30 19.80 -15.59
N HIS A 182 6.40 19.53 -14.29
CA HIS A 182 7.02 18.31 -13.78
C HIS A 182 6.12 17.09 -13.96
N TYR A 183 4.80 17.21 -13.87
CA TYR A 183 3.90 16.06 -13.92
C TYR A 183 4.11 15.18 -15.16
N PRO A 184 4.13 15.71 -16.40
CA PRO A 184 4.42 14.90 -17.60
C PRO A 184 5.82 14.27 -17.59
N HIS A 185 6.81 14.94 -17.00
CA HIS A 185 8.18 14.41 -16.87
C HIS A 185 8.28 13.25 -15.87
N LEU A 186 7.36 13.16 -14.91
CA LEU A 186 7.30 12.08 -13.93
C LEU A 186 6.46 10.90 -14.43
N LEU A 187 5.36 11.18 -15.14
CA LEU A 187 4.42 10.15 -15.59
C LEU A 187 5.07 9.18 -16.60
N GLY A 188 5.70 9.69 -17.65
CA GLY A 188 6.30 8.83 -18.69
C GLY A 188 7.34 7.83 -18.16
N PRO A 189 8.30 8.24 -17.31
CA PRO A 189 9.18 7.30 -16.63
C PRO A 189 8.47 6.33 -15.68
N SER A 190 7.37 6.76 -15.04
CA SER A 190 6.60 5.91 -14.14
C SER A 190 5.82 4.81 -14.89
N GLU A 191 5.32 5.11 -16.09
CA GLU A 191 4.71 4.14 -17.01
C GLU A 191 5.72 3.09 -17.47
N LYS A 192 6.91 3.51 -17.90
CA LYS A 192 7.99 2.57 -18.29
C LYS A 192 8.37 1.63 -17.15
N VAL A 193 8.50 2.16 -15.94
CA VAL A 193 8.78 1.32 -14.76
C VAL A 193 7.63 0.33 -14.54
N ALA A 194 6.37 0.77 -14.66
CA ALA A 194 5.21 -0.12 -14.50
C ALA A 194 5.21 -1.27 -15.53
N ASP A 195 5.52 -0.99 -16.79
CA ASP A 195 5.67 -2.01 -17.83
C ASP A 195 6.81 -2.99 -17.50
N GLY A 196 7.97 -2.48 -17.09
CA GLY A 196 9.09 -3.31 -16.65
C GLY A 196 8.77 -4.13 -15.39
N LEU A 197 7.90 -3.64 -14.50
CA LEU A 197 7.44 -4.42 -13.34
C LEU A 197 6.51 -5.58 -13.73
N LEU A 198 5.72 -5.43 -14.79
CA LEU A 198 4.93 -6.53 -15.33
C LEU A 198 5.84 -7.60 -15.95
N ASP A 199 6.85 -7.20 -16.72
CA ASP A 199 7.89 -8.11 -17.24
C ASP A 199 8.66 -8.79 -16.10
N LEU A 200 9.01 -8.04 -15.04
CA LEU A 200 9.65 -8.58 -13.85
C LEU A 200 8.78 -9.62 -13.14
N LYS A 201 7.47 -9.36 -12.95
CA LYS A 201 6.51 -10.34 -12.41
C LYS A 201 6.51 -11.62 -13.24
N GLN A 202 6.50 -11.50 -14.57
CA GLN A 202 6.51 -12.63 -15.49
C GLN A 202 7.83 -13.43 -15.39
N GLN A 203 8.99 -12.77 -15.43
CA GLN A 203 10.29 -13.44 -15.28
C GLN A 203 10.45 -14.11 -13.90
N CYS A 204 9.86 -13.55 -12.83
CA CYS A 204 9.81 -14.20 -11.53
C CYS A 204 9.03 -15.53 -11.55
N VAL A 205 7.98 -15.64 -12.36
CA VAL A 205 7.24 -16.90 -12.55
C VAL A 205 8.11 -17.89 -13.32
N GLU A 206 8.73 -17.48 -14.42
CA GLU A 206 9.61 -18.32 -15.24
C GLU A 206 10.78 -18.89 -14.44
N LEU A 207 11.50 -18.04 -13.71
CA LEU A 207 12.61 -18.46 -12.86
C LEU A 207 12.15 -19.39 -11.74
N ALA A 208 11.00 -19.13 -11.11
CA ALA A 208 10.48 -20.00 -10.07
C ALA A 208 10.15 -21.41 -10.58
N ILE A 209 9.65 -21.53 -11.82
CA ILE A 209 9.44 -22.83 -12.47
C ILE A 209 10.78 -23.55 -12.63
N LEU A 210 11.81 -22.87 -13.17
CA LEU A 210 13.13 -23.45 -13.39
C LEU A 210 13.80 -23.94 -12.09
N VAL A 211 13.65 -23.19 -10.99
CA VAL A 211 14.20 -23.55 -9.68
C VAL A 211 13.46 -24.74 -9.05
N THR A 212 12.15 -24.87 -9.29
CA THR A 212 11.32 -25.91 -8.66
C THR A 212 11.26 -27.20 -9.46
N THR A 213 11.56 -27.18 -10.76
CA THR A 213 11.65 -28.41 -11.56
C THR A 213 12.91 -29.19 -11.19
N PRO A 214 12.80 -30.40 -10.60
CA PRO A 214 13.96 -31.23 -10.37
C PRO A 214 14.60 -31.58 -11.74
N PRO A 215 15.94 -31.62 -11.84
CA PRO A 215 16.58 -32.06 -13.07
C PRO A 215 16.07 -33.47 -13.38
N GLY A 216 15.38 -33.60 -14.52
CA GLY A 216 14.87 -34.88 -14.99
C GLY A 216 15.98 -35.90 -14.97
N SER A 217 15.72 -37.01 -14.26
CA SER A 217 16.52 -38.24 -14.20
C SER A 217 17.21 -38.55 -15.53
N THR A 218 18.45 -38.09 -15.68
CA THR A 218 19.47 -38.70 -16.50
C THR A 218 20.52 -39.21 -15.53
N LYS A 219 20.74 -40.53 -15.58
CA LYS A 219 21.54 -41.28 -14.61
C LYS A 219 23.01 -40.82 -14.57
N ALA A 220 23.58 -40.94 -13.37
CA ALA A 220 25.02 -40.94 -13.00
C ALA A 220 25.67 -39.54 -12.93
N GLU A 221 26.45 -39.15 -11.92
CA GLU A 221 27.08 -39.88 -10.82
C GLU A 221 27.69 -38.88 -9.81
N VAL A 222 27.74 -39.27 -8.53
CA VAL A 222 28.63 -38.81 -7.43
C VAL A 222 28.41 -37.41 -6.79
N ALA A 223 27.96 -37.44 -5.53
CA ALA A 223 27.92 -36.33 -4.58
C ALA A 223 29.33 -35.92 -4.07
N PRO A 224 29.44 -34.83 -3.29
CA PRO A 224 29.52 -35.08 -1.84
C PRO A 224 28.66 -34.16 -0.98
N SER A 225 28.26 -34.74 0.16
CA SER A 225 27.45 -34.18 1.24
C SER A 225 28.16 -33.07 2.01
N ILE A 226 27.43 -32.02 2.39
CA ILE A 226 27.78 -31.13 3.51
C ILE A 226 26.53 -30.98 4.39
N ASP A 227 26.71 -31.24 5.69
CA ASP A 227 25.69 -31.30 6.73
C ASP A 227 24.99 -29.95 7.01
N PRO A 228 23.74 -29.95 7.53
CA PRO A 228 23.02 -28.74 7.91
C PRO A 228 23.21 -28.46 9.40
N ALA A 229 24.01 -27.45 9.74
CA ALA A 229 24.03 -26.91 11.10
C ALA A 229 24.37 -25.42 11.07
N SER A 230 23.34 -24.56 11.02
CA SER A 230 23.50 -23.16 11.37
C SER A 230 22.15 -22.46 11.56
N SER A 231 21.68 -22.48 12.80
CA SER A 231 20.61 -21.63 13.31
C SER A 231 21.26 -20.42 13.98
N TYR A 232 21.06 -19.22 13.45
CA TYR A 232 21.12 -17.99 14.23
C TYR A 232 20.08 -16.99 13.68
N ALA A 233 19.04 -16.73 14.48
CA ALA A 233 18.37 -15.43 14.47
C ALA A 233 19.33 -14.40 15.07
N ILE A 234 19.37 -13.16 14.56
CA ILE A 234 19.58 -11.94 15.34
C ILE A 234 19.09 -10.71 14.53
N ASP A 235 18.30 -9.90 15.23
CA ASP A 235 17.92 -8.51 14.97
C ASP A 235 19.12 -7.58 14.66
N GLY A 236 18.93 -6.57 13.82
CA GLY A 236 19.99 -5.58 13.63
C GLY A 236 19.67 -4.40 12.72
N ILE A 237 18.61 -3.65 13.03
CA ILE A 237 18.50 -2.28 12.51
C ILE A 237 19.54 -1.43 13.25
N SER A 238 20.60 -1.02 12.53
CA SER A 238 21.66 -0.18 13.08
C SER A 238 21.26 1.30 13.12
N PRO A 239 21.70 2.07 14.14
CA PRO A 239 21.07 3.32 14.52
C PRO A 239 22.00 4.52 14.32
N LEU A 240 21.92 5.21 13.18
CA LEU A 240 22.60 6.49 12.89
C LEU A 240 21.79 7.11 11.73
N LEU A 241 21.19 8.31 11.75
CA LEU A 241 21.67 9.61 12.19
C LEU A 241 20.48 10.58 12.38
N LEU A 242 20.29 11.07 13.61
CA LEU A 242 19.50 12.26 13.91
C LEU A 242 20.22 13.52 13.39
N ARG A 243 19.44 14.45 12.77
CA ARG A 243 19.26 15.88 13.15
C ARG A 243 19.24 16.83 11.94
N ARG A 244 18.16 17.62 11.85
CA ARG A 244 17.97 18.77 10.93
C ARG A 244 17.64 20.04 11.74
N PRO A 245 17.98 21.27 11.29
CA PRO A 245 17.60 22.53 11.97
C PRO A 245 16.35 23.20 11.33
N PRO A 246 15.76 24.24 11.99
CA PRO A 246 14.36 24.64 11.81
C PRO A 246 14.11 25.80 10.82
N ALA A 247 12.84 25.92 10.40
CA ALA A 247 12.29 26.94 9.49
C ALA A 247 11.72 28.18 10.23
N SER A 248 11.72 29.33 9.55
CA SER A 248 11.21 30.62 10.03
C SER A 248 9.72 30.83 9.76
N LEU A 249 9.06 31.53 10.70
CA LEU A 249 7.62 31.71 10.86
C LEU A 249 7.15 33.11 10.40
N ILE A 250 6.12 33.20 9.55
CA ILE A 250 5.19 34.35 9.52
C ILE A 250 3.76 33.83 9.25
N PRO A 251 2.79 34.01 10.17
CA PRO A 251 1.41 33.58 9.98
C PRO A 251 0.58 34.62 9.22
N LEU A 252 -0.18 34.19 8.22
CA LEU A 252 -1.16 35.01 7.49
C LEU A 252 -2.59 34.61 7.86
N ARG A 253 -3.49 35.60 7.91
CA ARG A 253 -4.91 35.39 8.25
C ARG A 253 -5.74 34.99 7.01
N PRO A 254 -6.64 34.00 7.12
CA PRO A 254 -7.47 33.57 6.00
C PRO A 254 -8.60 34.56 5.71
N SER A 255 -9.03 34.59 4.45
CA SER A 255 -10.06 35.50 3.95
C SER A 255 -11.49 35.01 4.27
N PRO A 256 -12.50 35.89 4.26
CA PRO A 256 -13.91 35.52 4.47
C PRO A 256 -14.44 34.47 3.50
N PHE A 257 -13.88 34.43 2.28
CA PHE A 257 -14.22 33.44 1.27
C PHE A 257 -13.68 32.05 1.64
N ALA A 258 -12.46 31.98 2.17
CA ALA A 258 -11.88 30.73 2.68
C ALA A 258 -12.69 30.20 3.88
N ILE A 259 -13.19 31.09 4.74
CA ILE A 259 -14.10 30.72 5.83
C ILE A 259 -15.41 30.15 5.29
N ARG A 260 -15.95 30.73 4.20
CA ARG A 260 -17.19 30.22 3.57
C ARG A 260 -16.99 28.88 2.88
N GLN A 261 -15.82 28.62 2.29
CA GLN A 261 -15.49 27.32 1.70
C GLN A 261 -15.38 26.23 2.77
N ILE A 262 -14.77 26.53 3.92
CA ILE A 262 -14.69 25.59 5.05
C ILE A 262 -16.09 25.20 5.54
N GLN A 263 -16.99 26.17 5.71
CA GLN A 263 -18.37 25.90 6.13
C GLN A 263 -19.14 25.01 5.14
N LEU A 264 -18.95 25.22 3.83
CA LEU A 264 -19.59 24.38 2.82
C LEU A 264 -19.04 22.95 2.84
N GLN A 265 -17.74 22.77 3.11
CA GLN A 265 -17.17 21.43 3.28
C GLN A 265 -17.68 20.72 4.53
N GLU A 266 -17.88 21.44 5.64
CA GLU A 266 -18.47 20.88 6.87
C GLU A 266 -19.92 20.42 6.63
N GLU A 267 -20.71 21.20 5.89
CA GLU A 267 -22.08 20.84 5.50
C GLU A 267 -22.12 19.58 4.60
N GLU A 268 -21.19 19.46 3.65
CA GLU A 268 -21.04 18.26 2.80
C GLU A 268 -20.62 17.02 3.62
N GLN A 269 -19.67 17.18 4.54
CA GLN A 269 -19.23 16.08 5.42
C GLN A 269 -20.35 15.58 6.34
N HIS A 270 -21.18 16.48 6.85
CA HIS A 270 -22.35 16.11 7.63
C HIS A 270 -23.34 15.28 6.80
N ALA A 271 -23.63 15.71 5.57
CA ALA A 271 -24.52 14.97 4.67
C ALA A 271 -23.99 13.58 4.30
N LEU A 272 -22.67 13.44 4.13
CA LEU A 272 -22.03 12.14 3.88
C LEU A 272 -22.15 11.19 5.07
N THR A 273 -21.94 11.72 6.28
CA THR A 273 -22.06 10.93 7.51
C THR A 273 -23.49 10.42 7.70
N GLU A 274 -24.47 11.25 7.37
CA GLU A 274 -25.88 10.90 7.43
C GLU A 274 -26.27 9.83 6.39
N LEU A 275 -25.82 9.96 5.15
CA LEU A 275 -26.04 8.96 4.09
C LEU A 275 -25.42 7.59 4.43
N LEU A 276 -24.20 7.59 4.98
CA LEU A 276 -23.54 6.36 5.42
C LEU A 276 -24.33 5.67 6.55
N SER A 277 -24.87 6.45 7.49
CA SER A 277 -25.71 5.90 8.56
C SER A 277 -27.00 5.27 8.02
N GLN A 278 -27.68 5.94 7.07
CA GLN A 278 -28.92 5.44 6.45
C GLN A 278 -28.70 4.17 5.62
N TRP A 279 -27.57 4.08 4.91
CA TRP A 279 -27.21 2.88 4.16
C TRP A 279 -26.90 1.70 5.09
N LEU A 280 -26.24 1.96 6.21
CA LEU A 280 -25.92 0.93 7.22
C LEU A 280 -27.19 0.35 7.85
N ASP A 281 -28.15 1.21 8.20
CA ASP A 281 -29.46 0.80 8.71
C ASP A 281 -30.22 -0.06 7.69
N HIS A 282 -30.09 0.28 6.39
CA HIS A 282 -30.68 -0.50 5.31
C HIS A 282 -30.04 -1.88 5.16
N GLN A 283 -28.71 -1.99 5.31
CA GLN A 283 -28.01 -3.27 5.26
C GLN A 283 -28.31 -4.16 6.47
N GLN A 284 -28.38 -3.59 7.67
CA GLN A 284 -28.77 -4.35 8.86
C GLN A 284 -30.22 -4.86 8.80
N ALA A 285 -31.10 -4.14 8.10
CA ALA A 285 -32.46 -4.60 7.82
C ALA A 285 -32.51 -5.77 6.82
N LEU A 286 -31.52 -5.89 5.93
CA LEU A 286 -31.38 -7.01 4.98
C LEU A 286 -30.70 -8.23 5.63
N ASP A 287 -29.78 -8.01 6.58
CA ASP A 287 -29.01 -9.04 7.31
C ASP A 287 -29.67 -9.51 8.61
N GLY A 288 -31.01 -9.66 8.63
CA GLY A 288 -31.81 -9.99 9.83
C GLY A 288 -31.20 -11.02 10.80
N PRO A 289 -31.57 -10.97 12.10
CA PRO A 289 -30.78 -11.51 13.20
C PRO A 289 -30.43 -12.99 13.04
N ARG A 290 -29.15 -13.27 12.78
CA ARG A 290 -28.59 -14.63 12.81
C ARG A 290 -28.41 -15.10 14.25
N ASP A 291 -29.50 -15.50 14.89
CA ASP A 291 -29.46 -16.30 16.10
C ASP A 291 -30.44 -17.47 15.99
N SER A 292 -29.90 -18.69 15.83
CA SER A 292 -30.42 -19.96 16.39
C SER A 292 -29.84 -21.15 15.63
N LEU A 293 -28.61 -21.59 15.97
CA LEU A 293 -28.16 -22.95 15.68
C LEU A 293 -26.91 -23.32 16.51
N ARG A 294 -27.07 -23.33 17.84
CA ARG A 294 -26.22 -24.14 18.73
C ARG A 294 -27.06 -24.70 19.85
N LEU A 295 -27.75 -25.81 19.56
CA LEU A 295 -28.04 -26.85 20.53
C LEU A 295 -28.48 -28.09 19.75
N ILE A 296 -28.12 -29.25 20.30
CA ILE A 296 -28.37 -30.62 19.81
C ILE A 296 -27.25 -31.17 18.90
N THR A 297 -26.25 -31.80 19.51
CA THR A 297 -25.93 -33.23 19.28
C THR A 297 -24.71 -33.65 20.13
N SER A 298 -24.96 -34.39 21.21
CA SER A 298 -24.17 -35.58 21.58
C SER A 298 -24.72 -36.20 22.87
N GLY A 299 -25.86 -36.88 22.77
CA GLY A 299 -26.12 -38.05 23.60
C GLY A 299 -25.71 -39.28 22.80
N GLN A 300 -24.83 -40.13 23.36
CA GLN A 300 -24.93 -41.60 23.40
C GLN A 300 -23.54 -42.20 23.68
N ARG A 301 -23.31 -42.67 24.91
CA ARG A 301 -22.71 -43.98 25.22
C ARG A 301 -22.69 -44.19 26.73
N ARG A 302 -23.82 -44.69 27.25
CA ARG A 302 -23.89 -45.46 28.49
C ARG A 302 -23.91 -46.94 28.10
N GLY A 303 -23.17 -47.76 28.83
CA GLY A 303 -23.46 -49.19 28.98
C GLY A 303 -22.25 -50.12 28.95
N LYS A 304 -21.62 -50.33 30.11
CA LYS A 304 -21.37 -51.69 30.63
C LYS A 304 -21.19 -51.67 32.15
N ALA A 305 -21.77 -52.70 32.76
CA ALA A 305 -22.04 -52.96 34.18
C ALA A 305 -20.78 -53.22 35.04
N GLN A 306 -20.88 -53.09 36.38
CA GLN A 306 -21.16 -54.20 37.32
C GLN A 306 -20.79 -53.86 38.78
N ARG A 307 -21.52 -54.46 39.74
CA ARG A 307 -21.45 -54.46 41.23
C ARG A 307 -22.33 -53.40 41.90
N ASP A 308 -23.28 -53.71 42.77
CA ASP A 308 -23.78 -54.95 43.39
C ASP A 308 -25.31 -54.83 43.58
#